data_AF-A0A2H5B799-F1
#
_entry.id   AF-A0A2H5B799-F1
#
_cell.length_a   1.000
_cell.length_b   1.000
_cell.length_c   1.000
_cell.angle_alpha   90.00
_cell.angle_beta   90.00
_cell.angle_gamma   90.00
#
_symmetry.space_group_name_H-M   'P 1'
#
loop_
_entity.id
_entity.type
_entity.pdbx_description
1 polymer ?
#
loop_
_entity_poly.entity_id
_entity_poly.type
_entity_poly.pdbx_seq_one_letter_code
_entity_poly.pdbx_strand_id
1 'polypeptide(L)'
;MTTIAQYPPTLPSPSPAPAPPPGPVPTDEARLRAAAEFVREQDAATLLPRLLPGLTGPDLRALAGRCRFAHAAVSVFPADRQALRAALTAAGLPTGTGTQPSVVVRDRLARRHQLDPAELDVRILRPTVTGPDGSPRMVEVFALTVPPGSALTAVADHERAAQHEAHLAFEVTRPDPLALRGLTTLLTQHGATPDGGGHNPHENGTVLYFTLPPATGTEYRRIELYAPGDHRQALAAHLSATPTETSDASDASDSSDADDASEASDASSAETLLRLMTGAWTTQALAVFARLRLADVLATDTATGTEALARSVGADPVALATLLRYLTMHGVLTQDADGHRLTPLGALLRSEATGSLRPLALMYGGPFYQSFAHLTHTVRTGETAFDHLHGENHFEHFARDPQLAELFDRSMAASARMFEPLAAHPAITAAASAGGTVVDVAGGTGELLAGLLEAHPRLRGALLERPHVIDAARRRLDPARVAFHGGDFADVPPGGDVYVLSRILHDWDDDRCREILRHCARAMPTDASLLIVERVLPTDGSPSLATAWDLHMMCNVGGRERTAPHYATLLTTAGLTLTGLSPLPLGGSVLHARKS
;
A
#
# COMPACT_ATOMS: atom_id res chain seq x y z
N MET A 1 -34.57 49.63 -27.28
CA MET A 1 -33.98 50.34 -26.13
C MET A 1 -33.21 49.30 -25.32
N THR A 2 -31.90 49.19 -25.53
CA THR A 2 -30.82 49.84 -24.75
C THR A 2 -30.34 48.87 -23.64
N THR A 3 -29.34 48.04 -23.91
CA THR A 3 -27.89 48.20 -23.60
C THR A 3 -27.51 47.62 -22.24
N ILE A 4 -26.63 46.61 -22.23
CA ILE A 4 -25.73 46.30 -21.10
C ILE A 4 -24.31 46.16 -21.65
N ALA A 5 -23.37 46.71 -20.88
CA ALA A 5 -22.04 47.14 -21.24
C ALA A 5 -20.99 46.03 -21.38
N GLN A 6 -19.97 46.33 -22.20
CA GLN A 6 -18.75 45.56 -22.45
C GLN A 6 -17.72 45.72 -21.33
N TYR A 7 -17.02 44.63 -20.98
CA TYR A 7 -15.70 44.62 -20.33
C TYR A 7 -14.62 44.21 -21.35
N PRO A 8 -13.34 44.62 -21.18
CA PRO A 8 -12.33 44.64 -22.24
C PRO A 8 -11.72 43.26 -22.52
N PRO A 9 -11.17 43.04 -23.74
CA PRO A 9 -10.53 41.78 -24.10
C PRO A 9 -9.19 41.61 -23.37
N THR A 10 -9.02 40.45 -22.74
CA THR A 10 -7.73 39.94 -22.22
C THR A 10 -6.73 39.74 -23.35
N LEU A 11 -5.50 40.20 -23.14
CA LEU A 11 -4.37 40.06 -24.07
C LEU A 11 -4.08 38.59 -24.45
N PRO A 12 -3.68 38.31 -25.70
CA PRO A 12 -3.32 36.96 -26.12
C PRO A 12 -2.00 36.52 -25.46
N SER A 13 -1.97 35.28 -24.98
CA SER A 13 -0.73 34.63 -24.52
C SER A 13 0.25 34.47 -25.69
N PRO A 14 1.57 34.56 -25.48
CA PRO A 14 2.55 34.41 -26.54
C PRO A 14 2.52 32.98 -27.10
N SER A 15 2.41 32.84 -28.43
CA SER A 15 2.60 31.57 -29.12
C SER A 15 3.97 30.97 -28.78
N PRO A 16 4.06 29.67 -28.45
CA PRO A 16 5.34 29.00 -28.32
C PRO A 16 6.08 29.03 -29.67
N ALA A 17 7.39 29.30 -29.62
CA ALA A 17 8.24 29.29 -30.80
C ALA A 17 8.20 27.91 -31.50
N PRO A 18 8.22 27.86 -32.84
CA PRO A 18 8.22 26.58 -33.55
C PRO A 18 9.47 25.78 -33.21
N ALA A 19 9.28 24.51 -32.86
CA ALA A 19 10.37 23.57 -32.64
C ALA A 19 11.26 23.47 -33.90
N PRO A 20 12.59 23.29 -33.75
CA PRO A 20 13.48 23.09 -34.89
C PRO A 20 13.05 21.84 -35.69
N PRO A 21 13.26 21.81 -37.02
CA PRO A 21 12.85 20.69 -37.84
C PRO A 21 13.55 19.40 -37.38
N PRO A 22 12.86 18.25 -37.33
CA PRO A 22 13.46 16.99 -36.91
C PRO A 22 14.59 16.62 -37.88
N GLY A 23 15.74 16.21 -37.34
CA GLY A 23 16.86 15.70 -38.13
C GLY A 23 16.47 14.45 -38.94
N PRO A 24 17.35 13.98 -39.84
CA PRO A 24 17.08 12.79 -40.65
C PRO A 24 16.81 11.58 -39.74
N VAL A 25 15.67 10.92 -39.96
CA VAL A 25 15.25 9.74 -39.21
C VAL A 25 16.28 8.62 -39.43
N PRO A 26 16.91 8.07 -38.37
CA PRO A 26 17.96 7.07 -38.53
C PRO A 26 17.39 5.77 -39.12
N THR A 27 18.16 5.17 -40.05
CA THR A 27 17.85 3.89 -40.69
C THR A 27 17.78 2.75 -39.68
N ASP A 28 17.09 1.66 -40.02
CA ASP A 28 16.98 0.49 -39.14
C ASP A 28 18.36 -0.09 -38.78
N GLU A 29 19.32 -0.06 -39.72
CA GLU A 29 20.72 -0.42 -39.46
C GLU A 29 21.36 0.49 -38.39
N ALA A 30 21.23 1.81 -38.55
CA ALA A 30 21.80 2.76 -37.60
C ALA A 30 21.19 2.61 -36.20
N ARG A 31 19.88 2.32 -36.12
CA ARG A 31 19.18 2.05 -34.86
C ARG A 31 19.67 0.78 -34.18
N LEU A 32 19.78 -0.32 -34.93
CA LEU A 32 20.29 -1.58 -34.40
C LEU A 32 21.74 -1.45 -33.94
N ARG A 33 22.58 -0.74 -34.71
CA ARG A 33 23.98 -0.48 -34.35
C ARG A 33 24.07 0.35 -33.07
N ALA A 34 23.33 1.45 -32.99
CA ALA A 34 23.30 2.30 -31.80
C ALA A 34 22.82 1.54 -30.55
N ALA A 35 21.75 0.73 -30.67
CA ALA A 35 21.28 -0.11 -29.57
C ALA A 35 22.32 -1.16 -29.17
N ALA A 36 22.99 -1.81 -30.13
CA ALA A 36 24.02 -2.81 -29.85
C ALA A 36 25.25 -2.20 -29.17
N GLU A 37 25.73 -1.04 -29.64
CA GLU A 37 26.82 -0.28 -29.00
C GLU A 37 26.43 0.17 -27.59
N PHE A 38 25.21 0.71 -27.43
CA PHE A 38 24.69 1.10 -26.11
C PHE A 38 24.67 -0.08 -25.13
N VAL A 39 24.19 -1.26 -25.55
CA VAL A 39 24.14 -2.43 -24.67
C VAL A 39 25.54 -2.97 -24.31
N ARG A 40 26.53 -2.83 -25.21
CA ARG A 40 27.92 -3.26 -24.99
C ARG A 40 28.68 -2.35 -24.03
N GLU A 41 28.38 -1.05 -24.03
CA GLU A 41 29.19 -0.06 -23.30
C GLU A 41 28.65 0.31 -21.92
N GLN A 42 27.34 0.25 -21.74
CA GLN A 42 26.70 0.83 -20.56
C GLN A 42 26.62 -0.17 -19.39
N ASP A 43 26.43 0.28 -18.15
CA ASP A 43 26.10 -0.59 -17.02
C ASP A 43 25.05 0.06 -16.11
N ALA A 44 24.50 -0.70 -15.15
CA ALA A 44 23.41 -0.18 -14.32
C ALA A 44 23.85 1.03 -13.47
N ALA A 45 25.06 1.02 -12.93
CA ALA A 45 25.57 2.10 -12.09
C ALA A 45 25.76 3.42 -12.87
N THR A 46 26.07 3.32 -14.16
CA THR A 46 26.26 4.45 -15.07
C THR A 46 24.94 4.93 -15.68
N LEU A 47 24.04 4.01 -15.99
CA LEU A 47 22.75 4.31 -16.63
C LEU A 47 21.73 4.92 -15.68
N LEU A 48 21.57 4.34 -14.49
CA LEU A 48 20.50 4.75 -13.58
C LEU A 48 20.53 6.26 -13.24
N PRO A 49 21.69 6.89 -12.97
CA PRO A 49 21.76 8.35 -12.75
C PRO A 49 21.39 9.19 -13.97
N ARG A 50 21.62 8.66 -15.18
CA ARG A 50 21.21 9.33 -16.43
C ARG A 50 19.71 9.22 -16.66
N LEU A 51 19.12 8.08 -16.27
CA LEU A 51 17.70 7.83 -16.42
C LEU A 51 16.86 8.60 -15.38
N LEU A 52 17.41 8.77 -14.18
CA LEU A 52 16.73 9.29 -12.99
C LEU A 52 17.51 10.49 -12.43
N PRO A 53 17.15 11.73 -12.84
CA PRO A 53 17.86 12.93 -12.41
C PRO A 53 17.86 13.09 -10.89
N GLY A 54 19.04 13.31 -10.31
CA GLY A 54 19.22 13.45 -8.86
C GLY A 54 19.57 12.15 -8.13
N LEU A 55 19.53 11.00 -8.82
CA LEU A 55 19.91 9.72 -8.23
C LEU A 55 21.42 9.66 -7.96
N THR A 56 21.79 9.75 -6.68
CA THR A 56 23.19 9.74 -6.23
C THR A 56 23.35 9.01 -4.90
N GLY A 57 24.60 8.76 -4.48
CA GLY A 57 24.88 8.35 -3.10
C GLY A 57 24.28 6.97 -2.73
N PRO A 58 23.57 6.85 -1.58
CA PRO A 58 23.00 5.58 -1.11
C PRO A 58 21.98 4.95 -2.04
N ASP A 59 21.09 5.74 -2.65
CA ASP A 59 20.00 5.24 -3.49
C ASP A 59 20.53 4.60 -4.78
N LEU A 60 21.55 5.21 -5.38
CA LEU A 60 22.23 4.64 -6.54
C LEU A 60 22.86 3.29 -6.19
N ARG A 61 23.52 3.18 -5.02
CA ARG A 61 24.09 1.90 -4.57
C ARG A 61 23.01 0.84 -4.32
N ALA A 62 21.85 1.25 -3.80
CA ALA A 62 20.73 0.35 -3.55
C ALA A 62 20.12 -0.19 -4.86
N LEU A 63 19.88 0.68 -5.85
CA LEU A 63 19.36 0.28 -7.17
C LEU A 63 20.41 -0.53 -7.96
N ALA A 64 21.62 0.01 -8.14
CA ALA A 64 22.67 -0.65 -8.93
C ALA A 64 23.17 -1.96 -8.27
N GLY A 65 23.09 -2.08 -6.95
CA GLY A 65 23.45 -3.30 -6.23
C GLY A 65 22.41 -4.42 -6.31
N ARG A 66 21.20 -4.14 -6.78
CA ARG A 66 20.11 -5.12 -6.90
C ARG A 66 19.63 -5.32 -8.34
N CYS A 67 19.90 -4.38 -9.23
CA CYS A 67 19.52 -4.40 -10.62
C CYS A 67 20.73 -4.61 -11.54
N ARG A 68 20.60 -5.52 -12.50
CA ARG A 68 21.55 -5.68 -13.60
C ARG A 68 20.92 -5.21 -14.89
N PHE A 69 21.65 -4.40 -15.66
CA PHE A 69 21.17 -3.99 -16.99
C PHE A 69 21.14 -5.21 -17.93
N ALA A 70 19.96 -5.52 -18.45
CA ALA A 70 19.70 -6.74 -19.22
C ALA A 70 19.67 -6.46 -20.74
N HIS A 71 18.84 -5.50 -21.17
CA HIS A 71 18.68 -5.17 -22.59
C HIS A 71 18.20 -3.76 -22.87
N ALA A 72 18.42 -3.33 -24.11
CA ALA A 72 17.72 -2.21 -24.71
C ALA A 72 16.80 -2.75 -25.81
N ALA A 73 15.56 -2.26 -25.83
CA ALA A 73 14.58 -2.61 -26.85
C ALA A 73 14.47 -1.53 -27.92
N VAL A 74 14.36 -1.96 -29.18
CA VAL A 74 14.26 -1.07 -30.34
C VAL A 74 13.27 -1.63 -31.37
N SER A 75 12.51 -0.73 -32.00
CA SER A 75 11.66 -1.08 -33.13
C SER A 75 12.36 -0.80 -34.47
N VAL A 76 12.22 -1.73 -35.42
CA VAL A 76 12.72 -1.63 -36.79
C VAL A 76 11.63 -2.01 -37.78
N PHE A 77 11.73 -1.52 -39.01
CA PHE A 77 10.67 -1.62 -40.02
C PHE A 77 11.23 -2.09 -41.37
N PRO A 78 11.76 -3.32 -41.44
CA PRO A 78 12.38 -3.86 -42.63
C PRO A 78 11.35 -4.14 -43.74
N ALA A 79 11.78 -4.07 -45.00
CA ALA A 79 10.94 -4.41 -46.15
C ALA A 79 10.46 -5.87 -46.15
N ASP A 80 11.34 -6.77 -45.70
CA ASP A 80 11.13 -8.21 -45.63
C ASP A 80 12.13 -8.86 -44.65
N ARG A 81 12.06 -10.20 -44.52
CA ARG A 81 12.98 -10.96 -43.65
C ARG A 81 14.44 -10.89 -44.10
N GLN A 82 14.72 -10.71 -45.39
CA GLN A 82 16.08 -10.60 -45.90
C GLN A 82 16.69 -9.24 -45.53
N ALA A 83 15.92 -8.16 -45.66
CA ALA A 83 16.31 -6.83 -45.22
C ALA A 83 16.59 -6.79 -43.70
N LEU A 84 15.76 -7.46 -42.88
CA LEU A 84 16.00 -7.57 -41.44
C LEU A 84 17.33 -8.29 -41.13
N ARG A 85 17.60 -9.42 -41.79
CA ARG A 85 18.86 -10.16 -41.62
C ARG A 85 20.07 -9.34 -42.05
N ALA A 86 19.95 -8.59 -43.16
CA ALA A 86 21.02 -7.71 -43.64
C ALA A 86 21.30 -6.58 -42.63
N ALA A 87 20.26 -5.95 -42.07
CA ALA A 87 20.40 -4.90 -41.06
C ALA A 87 21.03 -5.42 -39.76
N LEU A 88 20.62 -6.60 -39.27
CA LEU A 88 21.23 -7.26 -38.11
C LEU A 88 22.72 -7.57 -38.36
N THR A 89 23.05 -8.11 -39.54
CA THR A 89 24.44 -8.40 -39.92
C THR A 89 25.29 -7.13 -39.95
N ALA A 90 24.78 -6.06 -40.57
CA ALA A 90 25.48 -4.78 -40.65
C ALA A 90 25.67 -4.14 -39.26
N ALA A 91 24.74 -4.34 -38.33
CA ALA A 91 24.85 -3.90 -36.94
C ALA A 91 25.75 -4.80 -36.07
N GLY A 92 26.31 -5.88 -36.62
CA GLY A 92 27.15 -6.83 -35.88
C GLY A 92 26.37 -7.65 -34.86
N LEU A 93 25.09 -7.93 -35.14
CA LEU A 93 24.20 -8.74 -34.32
C LEU A 93 24.02 -10.14 -34.94
N PRO A 94 23.92 -11.20 -34.12
CA PRO A 94 23.70 -12.56 -34.62
C PRO A 94 22.36 -12.69 -35.36
N THR A 95 22.39 -13.33 -36.53
CA THR A 95 21.21 -13.56 -37.39
C THR A 95 20.54 -14.92 -37.21
N GLY A 96 21.18 -15.82 -36.46
CA GLY A 96 20.65 -17.15 -36.10
C GLY A 96 19.64 -17.12 -34.95
N THR A 97 19.32 -15.94 -34.43
CA THR A 97 18.38 -15.75 -33.33
C THR A 97 16.97 -16.14 -33.78
N GLY A 98 16.30 -16.99 -33.01
CA GLY A 98 14.91 -17.36 -33.27
C GLY A 98 13.99 -16.14 -33.32
N THR A 99 13.05 -16.12 -34.26
CA THR A 99 12.00 -15.08 -34.36
C THR A 99 10.71 -15.63 -33.79
N GLN A 100 10.01 -14.85 -32.97
CA GLN A 100 8.70 -15.20 -32.44
C GLN A 100 7.68 -14.12 -32.81
N PRO A 101 6.40 -14.45 -33.01
CA PRO A 101 5.35 -13.43 -33.11
C PRO A 101 5.28 -12.59 -31.82
N SER A 102 5.22 -11.26 -31.94
CA SER A 102 4.99 -10.38 -30.80
C SER A 102 3.52 -9.96 -30.75
N VAL A 103 2.72 -10.66 -29.95
CA VAL A 103 1.28 -10.37 -29.82
C VAL A 103 1.06 -9.02 -29.15
N VAL A 104 1.79 -8.71 -28.07
CA VAL A 104 1.61 -7.47 -27.30
C VAL A 104 1.93 -6.22 -28.12
N VAL A 105 3.08 -6.20 -28.82
CA VAL A 105 3.47 -5.02 -29.61
C VAL A 105 2.59 -4.89 -30.85
N ARG A 106 2.19 -6.00 -31.46
CA ARG A 106 1.22 -6.00 -32.57
C ARG A 106 -0.10 -5.36 -32.15
N ASP A 107 -0.67 -5.77 -31.02
CA ASP A 107 -1.96 -5.26 -30.55
C ASP A 107 -1.86 -3.79 -30.08
N ARG A 108 -0.70 -3.34 -29.61
CA ARG A 108 -0.43 -1.92 -29.31
C ARG A 108 -0.35 -1.08 -30.58
N LEU A 109 0.40 -1.54 -31.58
CA LEU A 109 0.51 -0.85 -32.88
C LEU A 109 -0.84 -0.79 -33.59
N ALA A 110 -1.58 -1.90 -33.60
CA ALA A 110 -2.93 -1.98 -34.15
C ALA A 110 -3.86 -0.93 -33.51
N ARG A 111 -3.91 -0.86 -32.17
CA ARG A 111 -4.73 0.13 -31.46
C ARG A 111 -4.30 1.56 -31.73
N ARG A 112 -3.00 1.85 -31.68
CA ARG A 112 -2.46 3.21 -31.84
C ARG A 112 -2.71 3.77 -33.24
N HIS A 113 -2.62 2.92 -34.25
CA HIS A 113 -2.78 3.31 -35.66
C HIS A 113 -4.14 2.92 -36.24
N GLN A 114 -5.05 2.38 -35.42
CA GLN A 114 -6.39 1.92 -35.82
C GLN A 114 -6.36 0.92 -36.99
N LEU A 115 -5.44 -0.04 -36.92
CA LEU A 115 -5.25 -1.10 -37.92
C LEU A 115 -5.75 -2.45 -37.40
N ASP A 116 -6.08 -3.35 -38.32
CA ASP A 116 -6.35 -4.75 -37.97
C ASP A 116 -5.04 -5.44 -37.53
N PRO A 117 -4.96 -6.02 -36.31
CA PRO A 117 -3.80 -6.78 -35.87
C PRO A 117 -3.39 -7.89 -36.84
N ALA A 118 -4.33 -8.50 -37.57
CA ALA A 118 -4.04 -9.56 -38.53
C ALA A 118 -3.18 -9.07 -39.72
N GLU A 119 -3.18 -7.77 -40.00
CA GLU A 119 -2.40 -7.16 -41.09
C GLU A 119 -0.96 -6.80 -40.67
N LEU A 120 -0.62 -6.97 -39.39
CA LEU A 120 0.68 -6.59 -38.82
C LEU A 120 1.55 -7.82 -38.53
N ASP A 121 2.56 -8.08 -39.37
CA ASP A 121 3.61 -9.07 -39.09
C ASP A 121 4.68 -8.47 -38.18
N VAL A 122 4.41 -8.49 -36.87
CA VAL A 122 5.36 -8.05 -35.84
C VAL A 122 6.07 -9.24 -35.24
N ARG A 123 7.41 -9.22 -35.31
CA ARG A 123 8.29 -10.25 -34.75
C ARG A 123 9.16 -9.70 -33.63
N ILE A 124 9.43 -10.51 -32.62
CA ILE A 124 10.42 -10.24 -31.60
C ILE A 124 11.66 -11.10 -31.82
N LEU A 125 12.84 -10.49 -31.66
CA LEU A 125 14.14 -11.14 -31.67
C LEU A 125 14.96 -10.63 -30.49
N ARG A 126 15.79 -11.49 -29.91
CA ARG A 126 16.66 -11.14 -28.77
C ARG A 126 18.13 -11.48 -29.05
N PRO A 127 18.78 -10.89 -30.09
CA PRO A 127 20.19 -11.15 -30.38
C PRO A 127 21.07 -10.83 -29.17
N THR A 128 21.94 -11.78 -28.81
CA THR A 128 22.85 -11.65 -27.67
C THR A 128 24.06 -10.77 -28.03
N VAL A 129 24.45 -9.91 -27.10
CA VAL A 129 25.68 -9.12 -27.14
C VAL A 129 26.43 -9.30 -25.82
N THR A 130 27.75 -9.12 -25.84
CA THR A 130 28.59 -9.23 -24.64
C THR A 130 28.71 -7.86 -23.98
N GLY A 131 28.35 -7.75 -22.70
CA GLY A 131 28.53 -6.54 -21.91
C GLY A 131 30.00 -6.26 -21.56
N PRO A 132 30.30 -5.11 -20.95
CA PRO A 132 31.67 -4.69 -20.63
C PRO A 132 32.33 -5.59 -19.56
N ASP A 133 31.52 -6.27 -18.74
CA ASP A 133 31.90 -7.25 -17.73
C ASP A 133 31.98 -8.70 -18.26
N GLY A 134 31.86 -8.89 -19.59
CA GLY A 134 31.83 -10.21 -20.22
C GLY A 134 30.49 -10.94 -20.07
N SER A 135 29.50 -10.33 -19.43
CA SER A 135 28.21 -10.96 -19.18
C SER A 135 27.30 -10.93 -20.42
N PRO A 136 26.47 -11.97 -20.65
CA PRO A 136 25.56 -11.99 -21.79
C PRO A 136 24.43 -10.99 -21.54
N ARG A 137 24.18 -10.15 -22.53
CA ARG A 137 23.07 -9.18 -22.61
C ARG A 137 22.37 -9.35 -23.95
N MET A 138 21.26 -8.64 -24.16
CA MET A 138 20.56 -8.71 -25.44
C MET A 138 20.17 -7.33 -25.97
N VAL A 139 19.98 -7.25 -27.27
CA VAL A 139 19.17 -6.20 -27.89
C VAL A 139 17.82 -6.84 -28.17
N GLU A 140 16.73 -6.27 -27.64
CA GLU A 140 15.38 -6.75 -27.96
C GLU A 140 14.87 -5.98 -29.18
N VAL A 141 14.50 -6.70 -30.24
CA VAL A 141 14.16 -6.11 -31.53
C VAL A 141 12.71 -6.44 -31.85
N PHE A 142 11.88 -5.41 -31.94
CA PHE A 142 10.52 -5.50 -32.48
C PHE A 142 10.57 -5.14 -33.96
N ALA A 143 10.38 -6.12 -34.84
CA ALA A 143 10.43 -5.94 -36.28
C ALA A 143 9.02 -6.01 -36.86
N LEU A 144 8.50 -4.89 -37.36
CA LEU A 144 7.28 -4.86 -38.18
C LEU A 144 7.70 -4.94 -39.65
N THR A 145 7.23 -5.94 -40.39
CA THR A 145 7.49 -6.04 -41.83
C THR A 145 6.72 -4.95 -42.59
N VAL A 146 7.42 -4.09 -43.35
CA VAL A 146 6.84 -2.95 -44.07
C VAL A 146 7.22 -3.00 -45.55
N PRO A 147 6.43 -3.69 -46.41
CA PRO A 147 6.71 -3.76 -47.83
C PRO A 147 6.77 -2.38 -48.48
N PRO A 148 7.67 -2.14 -49.46
CA PRO A 148 7.79 -0.85 -50.14
C PRO A 148 6.46 -0.40 -50.77
N GLY A 149 6.05 0.83 -50.49
CA GLY A 149 4.79 1.40 -51.01
C GLY A 149 3.52 0.94 -50.28
N SER A 150 3.64 0.18 -49.18
CA SER A 150 2.50 -0.19 -48.34
C SER A 150 2.01 0.98 -47.47
N ALA A 151 0.75 0.91 -47.03
CA ALA A 151 0.16 1.84 -46.08
C ALA A 151 0.91 1.88 -44.71
N LEU A 152 1.67 0.83 -44.40
CA LEU A 152 2.49 0.73 -43.20
C LEU A 152 3.72 1.65 -43.21
N THR A 153 4.05 2.29 -44.35
CA THR A 153 5.16 3.26 -44.43
C THR A 153 4.95 4.44 -43.47
N ALA A 154 3.72 4.97 -43.41
CA ALA A 154 3.39 6.08 -42.51
C ALA A 154 3.47 5.68 -41.03
N VAL A 155 3.07 4.43 -40.71
CA VAL A 155 3.19 3.84 -39.37
C VAL A 155 4.66 3.73 -38.98
N ALA A 156 5.49 3.20 -39.88
CA ALA A 156 6.93 3.06 -39.66
C ALA A 156 7.59 4.42 -39.38
N ASP A 157 7.26 5.45 -40.15
CA ASP A 157 7.83 6.78 -39.97
C ASP A 157 7.40 7.42 -38.64
N HIS A 158 6.13 7.25 -38.27
CA HIS A 158 5.62 7.70 -36.97
C HIS A 158 6.31 6.99 -35.80
N GLU A 159 6.38 5.66 -35.84
CA GLU A 159 7.01 4.88 -34.76
C GLU A 159 8.52 5.07 -34.68
N ARG A 160 9.18 5.31 -35.82
CA ARG A 160 10.59 5.71 -35.83
C ARG A 160 10.79 7.04 -35.11
N ALA A 161 9.91 8.02 -35.33
CA ALA A 161 10.02 9.33 -34.69
C ALA A 161 9.67 9.29 -33.19
N ALA A 162 8.65 8.51 -32.81
CA ALA A 162 8.11 8.52 -31.46
C ALA A 162 8.72 7.47 -30.50
N GLN A 163 9.28 6.39 -31.04
CA GLN A 163 9.98 5.33 -30.26
C GLN A 163 9.14 4.72 -29.12
N HIS A 164 7.82 4.52 -29.30
CA HIS A 164 6.91 4.11 -28.22
C HIS A 164 7.26 2.79 -27.51
N GLU A 165 7.81 1.83 -28.24
CA GLU A 165 8.19 0.51 -27.68
C GLU A 165 9.66 0.45 -27.23
N ALA A 166 10.44 1.53 -27.43
CA ALA A 166 11.83 1.58 -27.00
C ALA A 166 11.92 1.73 -25.48
N HIS A 167 12.64 0.81 -24.84
CA HIS A 167 12.80 0.78 -23.39
C HIS A 167 14.14 0.19 -22.98
N LEU A 168 14.53 0.43 -21.72
CA LEU A 168 15.70 -0.19 -21.09
C LEU A 168 15.25 -1.14 -19.99
N ALA A 169 15.73 -2.37 -20.02
CA ALA A 169 15.34 -3.39 -19.07
C ALA A 169 16.43 -3.68 -18.03
N PHE A 170 16.00 -3.81 -16.79
CA PHE A 170 16.83 -4.14 -15.65
C PHE A 170 16.28 -5.39 -14.97
N GLU A 171 17.13 -6.40 -14.83
CA GLU A 171 16.83 -7.63 -14.11
C GLU A 171 17.13 -7.45 -12.62
N VAL A 172 16.16 -7.82 -11.77
CA VAL A 172 16.31 -7.85 -10.32
C VAL A 172 17.01 -9.15 -9.93
N THR A 173 18.24 -9.04 -9.44
CA THR A 173 19.12 -10.19 -9.16
C THR A 173 18.63 -11.09 -8.02
N ARG A 174 17.93 -10.53 -7.03
CA ARG A 174 17.34 -11.25 -5.90
C ARG A 174 15.98 -10.65 -5.56
N PRO A 175 14.92 -11.04 -6.28
CA PRO A 175 13.61 -10.46 -6.10
C PRO A 175 12.93 -11.05 -4.86
N ASP A 176 12.57 -10.18 -3.93
CA ASP A 176 11.71 -10.45 -2.79
C ASP A 176 10.71 -9.30 -2.62
N PRO A 177 9.59 -9.50 -1.92
CA PRO A 177 8.55 -8.46 -1.82
C PRO A 177 9.05 -7.12 -1.28
N LEU A 178 9.98 -7.13 -0.32
CA LEU A 178 10.55 -5.91 0.25
C LEU A 178 11.54 -5.25 -0.72
N ALA A 179 12.36 -6.06 -1.39
CA ALA A 179 13.26 -5.59 -2.45
C ALA A 179 12.50 -4.86 -3.54
N LEU A 180 11.46 -5.50 -4.09
CA LEU A 180 10.68 -4.94 -5.19
C LEU A 180 9.99 -3.66 -4.76
N ARG A 181 9.37 -3.64 -3.57
CA ARG A 181 8.73 -2.43 -3.03
C ARG A 181 9.74 -1.30 -2.82
N GLY A 182 10.94 -1.59 -2.34
CA GLY A 182 12.02 -0.62 -2.19
C GLY A 182 12.48 -0.07 -3.53
N LEU A 183 12.71 -0.94 -4.51
CA LEU A 183 13.13 -0.56 -5.87
C LEU A 183 12.06 0.29 -6.57
N THR A 184 10.78 -0.11 -6.53
CA THR A 184 9.69 0.67 -7.12
C THR A 184 9.55 2.03 -6.44
N THR A 185 9.70 2.10 -5.12
CA THR A 185 9.66 3.36 -4.36
C THR A 185 10.80 4.29 -4.76
N LEU A 186 12.03 3.77 -4.87
CA LEU A 186 13.19 4.56 -5.30
C LEU A 186 13.03 5.08 -6.73
N LEU A 187 12.56 4.24 -7.66
CA LEU A 187 12.28 4.66 -9.03
C LEU A 187 11.25 5.82 -9.04
N THR A 188 10.17 5.71 -8.28
CA THR A 188 9.14 6.75 -8.21
C THR A 188 9.58 8.02 -7.49
N GLN A 189 10.37 7.90 -6.43
CA GLN A 189 10.97 9.05 -5.74
C GLN A 189 11.86 9.90 -6.66
N HIS A 190 12.54 9.25 -7.61
CA HIS A 190 13.36 9.93 -8.61
C HIS A 190 12.62 10.21 -9.93
N GLY A 191 11.28 10.26 -9.87
CA GLY A 191 10.42 10.79 -10.92
C GLY A 191 9.94 9.80 -11.98
N ALA A 192 10.21 8.50 -11.82
CA ALA A 192 9.64 7.49 -12.71
C ALA A 192 8.17 7.18 -12.35
N THR A 193 7.30 7.03 -13.33
CA THR A 193 5.86 6.79 -13.09
C THR A 193 5.48 5.38 -13.54
N PRO A 194 4.75 4.59 -12.72
CA PRO A 194 4.24 3.27 -13.12
C PRO A 194 3.45 3.29 -14.43
N ASP A 195 3.74 2.38 -15.34
CA ASP A 195 3.24 2.35 -16.73
C ASP A 195 2.88 0.91 -17.18
N GLY A 196 2.18 0.19 -16.31
CA GLY A 196 1.72 -1.17 -16.59
C GLY A 196 2.73 -2.26 -16.17
N GLY A 197 2.42 -3.51 -16.52
CA GLY A 197 3.24 -4.66 -16.16
C GLY A 197 2.49 -5.96 -16.38
N GLY A 198 3.15 -7.09 -16.13
CA GLY A 198 2.55 -8.40 -16.33
C GLY A 198 3.35 -9.51 -15.67
N HIS A 199 2.69 -10.62 -15.37
CA HIS A 199 3.35 -11.87 -14.97
C HIS A 199 3.26 -12.86 -16.13
N ASN A 200 4.41 -13.40 -16.55
CA ASN A 200 4.47 -14.45 -17.55
C ASN A 200 4.75 -15.80 -16.87
N PRO A 201 3.76 -16.72 -16.81
CA PRO A 201 3.93 -18.01 -16.18
C PRO A 201 4.90 -18.93 -16.95
N HIS A 202 5.09 -18.72 -18.25
CA HIS A 202 6.00 -19.54 -19.07
C HIS A 202 7.47 -19.20 -18.83
N GLU A 203 7.78 -17.91 -18.61
CA GLU A 203 9.13 -17.45 -18.27
C GLU A 203 9.37 -17.41 -16.75
N ASN A 204 8.32 -17.70 -15.95
CA ASN A 204 8.28 -17.54 -14.49
C ASN A 204 8.91 -16.20 -14.09
N GLY A 205 8.34 -15.11 -14.59
CA GLY A 205 8.87 -13.76 -14.42
C GLY A 205 7.77 -12.73 -14.31
N THR A 206 8.01 -11.70 -13.51
CA THR A 206 7.10 -10.57 -13.33
C THR A 206 7.77 -9.30 -13.81
N VAL A 207 7.09 -8.55 -14.66
CA VAL A 207 7.57 -7.33 -15.29
C VAL A 207 6.81 -6.12 -14.78
N LEU A 208 7.53 -5.06 -14.40
CA LEU A 208 6.97 -3.76 -14.00
C LEU A 208 7.51 -2.68 -14.94
N TYR A 209 6.64 -1.88 -15.54
CA TYR A 209 7.02 -0.83 -16.49
C TYR A 209 6.96 0.55 -15.83
N PHE A 210 7.90 1.40 -16.19
CA PHE A 210 7.91 2.80 -15.75
C PHE A 210 8.13 3.74 -16.92
N THR A 211 7.42 4.86 -16.96
CA THR A 211 7.81 6.03 -17.76
C THR A 211 8.85 6.85 -16.99
N LEU A 212 9.78 7.45 -17.73
CA LEU A 212 10.86 8.27 -17.18
C LEU A 212 10.49 9.75 -17.13
N PRO A 213 11.06 10.52 -16.19
CA PRO A 213 10.80 11.95 -16.10
C PRO A 213 11.32 12.69 -17.36
N PRO A 214 10.74 13.86 -17.71
CA PRO A 214 11.12 14.61 -18.91
C PRO A 214 12.61 14.96 -18.98
N ALA A 215 13.24 15.18 -17.81
CA ALA A 215 14.65 15.55 -17.65
C ALA A 215 15.65 14.39 -17.79
N THR A 216 15.21 13.21 -18.26
CA THR A 216 16.10 12.05 -18.49
C THR A 216 17.20 12.37 -19.51
N GLY A 217 18.42 11.88 -19.26
CA GLY A 217 19.63 12.11 -20.07
C GLY A 217 19.86 11.08 -21.19
N THR A 218 18.80 10.39 -21.61
CA THR A 218 18.81 9.36 -22.66
C THR A 218 17.63 9.54 -23.62
N GLU A 219 17.70 8.96 -24.82
CA GLU A 219 16.56 8.95 -25.75
C GLU A 219 15.42 8.04 -25.29
N TYR A 220 15.72 7.02 -24.47
CA TYR A 220 14.73 6.10 -23.91
C TYR A 220 13.83 6.80 -22.90
N ARG A 221 12.52 6.52 -23.00
CA ARG A 221 11.49 7.11 -22.14
C ARG A 221 10.83 6.11 -21.20
N ARG A 222 11.21 4.83 -21.28
CA ARG A 222 10.65 3.76 -20.46
C ARG A 222 11.72 2.86 -19.87
N ILE A 223 11.46 2.41 -18.65
CA ILE A 223 12.22 1.35 -17.98
C ILE A 223 11.32 0.13 -17.84
N GLU A 224 11.89 -1.04 -18.07
CA GLU A 224 11.35 -2.34 -17.67
C GLU A 224 12.13 -2.85 -16.45
N LEU A 225 11.42 -3.25 -15.40
CA LEU A 225 12.00 -3.97 -14.27
C LEU A 225 11.52 -5.42 -14.30
N TYR A 226 12.40 -6.33 -14.67
CA TYR A 226 12.13 -7.77 -14.71
C TYR A 226 12.53 -8.43 -13.39
N ALA A 227 11.59 -9.09 -12.74
CA ALA A 227 11.78 -9.82 -11.50
C ALA A 227 11.51 -11.32 -11.74
N PRO A 228 12.54 -12.19 -11.69
CA PRO A 228 12.34 -13.64 -11.74
C PRO A 228 11.39 -14.12 -10.64
N GLY A 229 10.40 -14.93 -10.99
CA GLY A 229 9.39 -15.49 -10.09
C GLY A 229 8.01 -14.84 -10.19
N ASP A 230 7.07 -15.39 -9.43
CA ASP A 230 5.72 -14.86 -9.26
C ASP A 230 5.70 -13.77 -8.19
N HIS A 231 5.65 -12.52 -8.65
CA HIS A 231 5.56 -11.33 -7.82
C HIS A 231 4.26 -10.58 -8.11
N ARG A 232 3.17 -11.29 -8.40
CA ARG A 232 1.86 -10.70 -8.74
C ARG A 232 1.32 -9.73 -7.70
N GLN A 233 1.70 -9.88 -6.43
CA GLN A 233 1.36 -8.91 -5.38
C GLN A 233 2.09 -7.56 -5.57
N ALA A 234 3.39 -7.58 -5.91
CA ALA A 234 4.15 -6.37 -6.22
C ALA A 234 3.64 -5.72 -7.52
N LEU A 235 3.29 -6.54 -8.52
CA LEU A 235 2.64 -6.09 -9.74
C LEU A 235 1.30 -5.41 -9.48
N ALA A 236 0.42 -5.99 -8.64
CA ALA A 236 -0.86 -5.38 -8.31
C ALA A 236 -0.70 -4.01 -7.63
N ALA A 237 0.26 -3.88 -6.70
CA ALA A 237 0.58 -2.61 -6.07
C ALA A 237 1.13 -1.58 -7.08
N HIS A 238 1.95 -2.03 -8.04
CA HIS A 238 2.50 -1.20 -9.10
C HIS A 238 1.41 -0.68 -10.06
N LEU A 239 0.50 -1.55 -10.50
CA LEU A 239 -0.63 -1.19 -11.37
C LEU A 239 -1.63 -0.25 -10.69
N SER A 240 -1.81 -0.38 -9.37
CA SER A 240 -2.69 0.49 -8.58
C SER A 240 -2.16 1.93 -8.46
N ALA A 241 -0.88 2.15 -8.78
CA ALA A 241 -0.23 3.46 -8.74
C ALA A 241 -0.17 4.14 -10.13
N THR A 242 -0.72 3.52 -11.17
CA THR A 242 -0.80 4.10 -12.52
C THR A 242 -1.95 5.11 -12.58
N PRO A 243 -1.73 6.37 -13.01
CA PRO A 243 -2.82 7.32 -13.23
C PRO A 243 -3.74 6.81 -14.36
N THR A 244 -4.98 6.48 -14.04
CA THR A 244 -5.99 6.05 -15.02
C THR A 244 -6.49 7.22 -15.85
N GLU A 245 -6.23 7.20 -17.17
CA GLU A 245 -7.05 7.92 -18.14
C GLU A 245 -8.37 7.16 -18.39
N THR A 246 -9.44 7.93 -18.55
CA THR A 246 -10.86 7.54 -18.51
C THR A 246 -11.44 6.89 -19.77
N SER A 247 -12.47 6.06 -19.55
CA SER A 247 -13.61 5.70 -20.45
C SER A 247 -13.31 4.71 -21.61
N ASP A 248 -14.16 3.76 -22.01
CA ASP A 248 -15.62 3.58 -21.87
C ASP A 248 -16.02 2.08 -21.98
N ALA A 249 -17.23 1.77 -21.51
CA ALA A 249 -17.88 0.45 -21.59
C ALA A 249 -18.85 0.32 -22.80
N SER A 250 -19.29 -0.92 -23.05
CA SER A 250 -20.23 -1.46 -24.08
C SER A 250 -19.55 -1.95 -25.37
N ASP A 251 -19.91 -3.07 -26.02
CA ASP A 251 -21.04 -4.00 -25.87
C ASP A 251 -20.67 -5.37 -26.50
N ALA A 252 -21.42 -6.42 -26.18
CA ALA A 252 -21.13 -7.82 -26.48
C ALA A 252 -21.40 -8.31 -27.93
N SER A 253 -20.68 -9.35 -28.40
CA SER A 253 -21.25 -10.64 -28.87
C SER A 253 -20.19 -11.62 -29.45
N ASP A 254 -20.30 -12.88 -29.01
CA ASP A 254 -19.97 -14.23 -29.58
C ASP A 254 -18.97 -14.37 -30.73
N SER A 255 -18.13 -15.42 -30.87
CA SER A 255 -17.88 -16.71 -30.19
C SER A 255 -16.62 -17.27 -30.88
N SER A 256 -15.64 -17.93 -30.26
CA SER A 256 -15.65 -19.40 -30.05
C SER A 256 -14.31 -19.93 -29.45
N ASP A 257 -13.47 -19.07 -28.87
CA ASP A 257 -12.20 -19.47 -28.22
C ASP A 257 -12.20 -19.23 -26.68
N ALA A 258 -13.37 -19.02 -26.09
CA ALA A 258 -13.53 -18.52 -24.72
C ALA A 258 -13.32 -19.56 -23.60
N ASP A 259 -13.40 -20.87 -23.90
CA ASP A 259 -13.44 -21.88 -22.84
C ASP A 259 -12.08 -22.07 -22.12
N ASP A 260 -10.96 -21.98 -22.83
CA ASP A 260 -9.63 -22.26 -22.24
C ASP A 260 -9.03 -21.05 -21.48
N ALA A 261 -9.41 -19.82 -21.89
CA ALA A 261 -9.00 -18.58 -21.21
C ALA A 261 -9.92 -18.22 -20.02
N SER A 262 -11.21 -18.59 -20.09
CA SER A 262 -12.17 -18.44 -18.99
C SER A 262 -11.81 -19.36 -17.83
N GLU A 263 -11.47 -20.63 -18.08
CA GLU A 263 -11.10 -21.56 -17.01
C GLU A 263 -9.81 -21.16 -16.28
N ALA A 264 -8.81 -20.59 -16.96
CA ALA A 264 -7.58 -20.10 -16.34
C ALA A 264 -7.77 -18.79 -15.55
N SER A 265 -8.61 -17.87 -16.06
CA SER A 265 -9.03 -16.65 -15.36
C SER A 265 -9.87 -16.97 -14.13
N ASP A 266 -10.85 -17.87 -14.26
CA ASP A 266 -11.72 -18.35 -13.19
C ASP A 266 -10.96 -19.18 -12.16
N ALA A 267 -9.97 -19.98 -12.57
CA ALA A 267 -9.08 -20.67 -11.64
C ALA A 267 -8.28 -19.67 -10.79
N SER A 268 -7.83 -18.54 -11.36
CA SER A 268 -7.11 -17.49 -10.63
C SER A 268 -8.01 -16.69 -9.67
N SER A 269 -9.26 -16.42 -10.07
CA SER A 269 -10.25 -15.74 -9.23
C SER A 269 -10.80 -16.66 -8.15
N ALA A 270 -11.04 -17.94 -8.45
CA ALA A 270 -11.40 -18.96 -7.47
C ALA A 270 -10.28 -19.16 -6.46
N GLU A 271 -9.02 -19.24 -6.89
CA GLU A 271 -7.87 -19.37 -5.98
C GLU A 271 -7.71 -18.12 -5.11
N THR A 272 -7.93 -16.93 -5.67
CA THR A 272 -7.92 -15.66 -4.91
C THR A 272 -9.06 -15.62 -3.90
N LEU A 273 -10.28 -15.98 -4.30
CA LEU A 273 -11.45 -16.03 -3.43
C LEU A 273 -11.25 -17.08 -2.33
N LEU A 274 -10.70 -18.26 -2.65
CA LEU A 274 -10.33 -19.28 -1.68
C LEU A 274 -9.29 -18.73 -0.68
N ARG A 275 -8.25 -18.02 -1.14
CA ARG A 275 -7.28 -17.37 -0.24
C ARG A 275 -7.95 -16.36 0.70
N LEU A 276 -8.90 -15.56 0.20
CA LEU A 276 -9.66 -14.62 1.03
C LEU A 276 -10.57 -15.34 2.04
N MET A 277 -11.32 -16.35 1.59
CA MET A 277 -12.21 -17.16 2.45
C MET A 277 -11.45 -17.89 3.56
N THR A 278 -10.21 -18.30 3.28
CA THR A 278 -9.36 -19.04 4.22
C THR A 278 -8.59 -18.14 5.18
N GLY A 279 -8.69 -16.80 5.05
CA GLY A 279 -8.07 -15.85 5.97
C GLY A 279 -8.51 -16.03 7.43
N ALA A 280 -9.74 -16.50 7.67
CA ALA A 280 -10.24 -16.83 9.00
C ALA A 280 -9.41 -17.92 9.71
N TRP A 281 -8.79 -18.84 8.95
CA TRP A 281 -7.91 -19.87 9.47
C TRP A 281 -6.61 -19.26 10.02
N THR A 282 -6.08 -18.20 9.39
CA THR A 282 -4.93 -17.45 9.89
C THR A 282 -5.21 -16.81 11.25
N THR A 283 -6.37 -16.16 11.40
CA THR A 283 -6.79 -15.57 12.68
C THR A 283 -6.82 -16.63 13.79
N GLN A 284 -7.43 -17.79 13.53
CA GLN A 284 -7.48 -18.89 14.49
C GLN A 284 -6.11 -19.52 14.75
N ALA A 285 -5.27 -19.69 13.72
CA ALA A 285 -3.92 -20.24 13.86
C ALA A 285 -3.05 -19.35 14.77
N LEU A 286 -3.10 -18.03 14.59
CA LEU A 286 -2.41 -17.05 15.45
C LEU A 286 -2.96 -17.10 16.89
N ALA A 287 -4.27 -17.22 17.06
CA ALA A 287 -4.90 -17.32 18.37
C ALA A 287 -4.51 -18.62 19.11
N VAL A 288 -4.46 -19.76 18.41
CA VAL A 288 -3.95 -21.03 18.98
C VAL A 288 -2.48 -20.90 19.34
N PHE A 289 -1.66 -20.29 18.48
CA PHE A 289 -0.25 -20.04 18.74
C PHE A 289 -0.04 -19.20 20.01
N ALA A 290 -0.83 -18.13 20.16
CA ALA A 290 -0.87 -17.28 21.35
C ALA A 290 -1.38 -18.00 22.61
N ARG A 291 -2.41 -18.84 22.47
CA ARG A 291 -3.05 -19.59 23.56
C ARG A 291 -2.12 -20.67 24.11
N LEU A 292 -1.44 -21.40 23.22
CA LEU A 292 -0.41 -22.39 23.57
C LEU A 292 0.91 -21.76 24.02
N ARG A 293 1.03 -20.43 23.97
CA ARG A 293 2.24 -19.69 24.36
C ARG A 293 3.49 -20.15 23.60
N LEU A 294 3.33 -20.55 22.33
CA LEU A 294 4.44 -21.04 21.52
C LEU A 294 5.53 -19.99 21.33
N ALA A 295 5.16 -18.71 21.23
CA ALA A 295 6.10 -17.59 21.16
C ALA A 295 7.05 -17.51 22.38
N ASP A 296 6.59 -17.96 23.56
CA ASP A 296 7.36 -17.87 24.79
C ASP A 296 8.43 -18.97 24.88
N VAL A 297 8.14 -20.15 24.34
CA VAL A 297 9.03 -21.32 24.38
C VAL A 297 9.98 -21.43 23.18
N LEU A 298 9.65 -20.76 22.07
CA LEU A 298 10.51 -20.69 20.89
C LEU A 298 11.56 -19.58 21.04
N ALA A 299 12.80 -19.85 20.62
CA ALA A 299 13.86 -18.87 20.55
C ALA A 299 13.99 -18.26 19.14
N THR A 300 14.56 -17.06 19.04
CA THR A 300 14.85 -16.41 17.75
C THR A 300 16.18 -16.90 17.15
N ASP A 301 17.12 -17.32 17.99
CA ASP A 301 18.50 -17.67 17.66
C ASP A 301 18.79 -19.18 17.70
N THR A 302 17.87 -19.98 18.25
CA THR A 302 18.02 -21.42 18.45
C THR A 302 16.79 -22.16 17.91
N ALA A 303 17.00 -23.16 17.05
CA ALA A 303 15.92 -23.97 16.51
C ALA A 303 15.44 -24.98 17.56
N THR A 304 14.12 -25.24 17.57
CA THR A 304 13.51 -26.26 18.44
C THR A 304 12.72 -27.25 17.61
N GLY A 305 12.99 -28.55 17.79
CA GLY A 305 12.26 -29.63 17.12
C GLY A 305 10.79 -29.71 17.54
N THR A 306 9.92 -30.14 16.62
CA THR A 306 8.46 -30.17 16.82
C THR A 306 8.05 -31.03 18.01
N GLU A 307 8.66 -32.18 18.24
CA GLU A 307 8.36 -33.08 19.36
C GLU A 307 8.70 -32.45 20.71
N ALA A 308 9.78 -31.68 20.76
CA ALA A 308 10.15 -30.94 21.97
C ALA A 308 9.16 -29.81 22.25
N LEU A 309 8.73 -29.08 21.22
CA LEU A 309 7.70 -28.04 21.35
C LEU A 309 6.35 -28.64 21.77
N ALA A 310 5.94 -29.75 21.15
CA ALA A 310 4.70 -30.44 21.47
C ALA A 310 4.66 -30.83 22.95
N ARG A 311 5.75 -31.39 23.48
CA ARG A 311 5.88 -31.70 24.91
C ARG A 311 5.85 -30.46 25.80
N SER A 312 6.49 -29.36 25.40
CA SER A 312 6.57 -28.16 26.25
C SER A 312 5.23 -27.43 26.39
N VAL A 313 4.37 -27.50 25.37
CA VAL A 313 3.06 -26.84 25.39
C VAL A 313 1.87 -27.80 25.55
N GLY A 314 2.13 -29.11 25.71
CA GLY A 314 1.10 -30.12 25.87
C GLY A 314 0.22 -30.32 24.63
N ALA A 315 0.81 -30.23 23.43
CA ALA A 315 0.10 -30.41 22.16
C ALA A 315 0.40 -31.78 21.53
N ASP A 316 -0.52 -32.24 20.66
CA ASP A 316 -0.24 -33.37 19.78
C ASP A 316 0.82 -32.97 18.74
N PRO A 317 1.89 -33.76 18.54
CA PRO A 317 3.00 -33.39 17.66
C PRO A 317 2.59 -33.29 16.18
N VAL A 318 1.62 -34.09 15.71
CA VAL A 318 1.19 -34.08 14.30
C VAL A 318 0.32 -32.86 14.01
N ALA A 319 -0.62 -32.55 14.92
CA ALA A 319 -1.44 -31.35 14.84
C ALA A 319 -0.58 -30.10 14.97
N LEU A 320 0.38 -30.08 15.90
CA LEU A 320 1.30 -28.95 16.07
C LEU A 320 2.17 -28.77 14.83
N ALA A 321 2.73 -29.83 14.24
CA ALA A 321 3.49 -29.74 12.99
C ALA A 321 2.68 -29.06 11.87
N THR A 322 1.39 -29.38 11.77
CA THR A 322 0.48 -28.78 10.79
C THR A 322 0.29 -27.29 11.03
N LEU A 323 0.05 -26.89 12.28
CA LEU A 323 -0.06 -25.48 12.67
C LEU A 323 1.23 -24.70 12.39
N LEU A 324 2.38 -25.23 12.82
CA LEU A 324 3.68 -24.58 12.64
C LEU A 324 4.01 -24.40 11.16
N ARG A 325 3.77 -25.43 10.33
CA ARG A 325 3.96 -25.33 8.87
C ARG A 325 3.12 -24.22 8.25
N TYR A 326 1.86 -24.09 8.67
CA TYR A 326 0.98 -23.02 8.20
C TYR A 326 1.47 -21.63 8.64
N LEU A 327 1.96 -21.50 9.87
CA LEU A 327 2.48 -20.22 10.39
C LEU A 327 3.87 -19.86 9.84
N THR A 328 4.67 -20.85 9.45
CA THR A 328 5.93 -20.65 8.71
C THR A 328 5.67 -20.07 7.32
N MET A 329 4.63 -20.54 6.62
CA MET A 329 4.19 -19.95 5.33
C MET A 329 3.86 -18.46 5.47
N HIS A 330 3.30 -18.04 6.62
CA HIS A 330 2.99 -16.64 6.93
C HIS A 330 4.14 -15.87 7.59
N GLY A 331 5.34 -16.47 7.71
CA GLY A 331 6.54 -15.82 8.23
C GLY A 331 6.54 -15.55 9.74
N VAL A 332 5.62 -16.13 10.50
CA VAL A 332 5.60 -16.07 11.98
C VAL A 332 6.78 -16.87 12.56
N LEU A 333 7.18 -17.91 11.83
CA LEU A 333 8.28 -18.82 12.14
C LEU A 333 9.17 -19.00 10.91
N THR A 334 10.40 -19.42 11.14
CA THR A 334 11.22 -20.06 10.11
C THR A 334 11.47 -21.50 10.50
N GLN A 335 11.61 -22.36 9.49
CA GLN A 335 11.93 -23.77 9.66
C GLN A 335 13.21 -24.10 8.90
N ASP A 336 14.15 -24.75 9.57
CA ASP A 336 15.37 -25.32 8.99
C ASP A 336 15.50 -26.81 9.36
N ALA A 337 16.65 -27.43 9.07
CA ALA A 337 16.89 -28.84 9.38
C ALA A 337 16.93 -29.12 10.90
N ASP A 338 17.22 -28.11 11.72
CA ASP A 338 17.38 -28.21 13.16
C ASP A 338 16.04 -27.95 13.91
N GLY A 339 15.01 -27.46 13.20
CA GLY A 339 13.66 -27.28 13.72
C GLY A 339 13.06 -25.91 13.41
N HIS A 340 12.32 -25.35 14.36
CA HIS A 340 11.61 -24.08 14.20
C HIS A 340 12.25 -22.96 15.01
N ARG A 341 12.28 -21.74 14.44
CA ARG A 341 12.73 -20.51 15.10
C ARG A 341 11.64 -19.45 15.02
N LEU A 342 11.58 -18.60 16.04
CA LEU A 342 10.68 -17.46 16.06
C LEU A 342 11.23 -16.32 15.21
N THR A 343 10.41 -15.71 14.36
CA THR A 343 10.81 -14.50 13.61
C THR A 343 10.54 -13.24 14.44
N PRO A 344 11.04 -12.06 14.02
CA PRO A 344 10.62 -10.79 14.62
C PRO A 344 9.11 -10.55 14.58
N LEU A 345 8.42 -11.07 13.56
CA LEU A 345 6.95 -11.01 13.46
C LEU A 345 6.29 -11.87 14.55
N GLY A 346 6.70 -13.14 14.69
CA GLY A 346 6.18 -14.02 15.73
C GLY A 346 6.53 -13.58 17.15
N ALA A 347 7.64 -12.87 17.34
CA ALA A 347 8.06 -12.32 18.61
C ALA A 347 7.09 -11.28 19.19
N LEU A 348 6.26 -10.63 18.34
CA LEU A 348 5.19 -9.73 18.79
C LEU A 348 4.11 -10.46 19.60
N LEU A 349 4.04 -11.80 19.57
CA LEU A 349 3.09 -12.61 20.33
C LEU A 349 3.66 -13.16 21.66
N ARG A 350 4.88 -12.77 22.07
CA ARG A 350 5.43 -13.12 23.38
C ARG A 350 4.60 -12.48 24.51
N SER A 351 4.36 -13.21 25.58
CA SER A 351 3.44 -12.78 26.65
C SER A 351 3.92 -11.54 27.40
N GLU A 352 5.23 -11.45 27.66
CA GLU A 352 5.87 -10.42 28.49
C GLU A 352 6.63 -9.36 27.67
N ALA A 353 6.46 -9.35 26.34
CA ALA A 353 7.11 -8.33 25.50
C ALA A 353 6.41 -6.98 25.61
N THR A 354 7.18 -5.89 25.68
CA THR A 354 6.65 -4.53 25.61
C THR A 354 5.91 -4.31 24.29
N GLY A 355 4.61 -4.00 24.37
CA GLY A 355 3.73 -3.89 23.19
C GLY A 355 3.36 -5.23 22.56
N SER A 356 3.27 -6.29 23.38
CA SER A 356 2.77 -7.60 22.95
C SER A 356 1.39 -7.50 22.30
N LEU A 357 1.23 -8.15 21.15
CA LEU A 357 -0.04 -8.33 20.44
C LEU A 357 -0.76 -9.63 20.83
N ARG A 358 -0.22 -10.39 21.80
CA ARG A 358 -0.84 -11.64 22.27
C ARG A 358 -2.28 -11.44 22.76
N PRO A 359 -2.61 -10.42 23.58
CA PRO A 359 -3.98 -10.20 24.02
C PRO A 359 -4.94 -10.00 22.84
N LEU A 360 -4.50 -9.21 21.84
CA LEU A 360 -5.28 -8.94 20.64
C LEU A 360 -5.55 -10.22 19.82
N ALA A 361 -4.54 -11.08 19.65
CA ALA A 361 -4.70 -12.35 18.95
C ALA A 361 -5.72 -13.27 19.66
N LEU A 362 -5.73 -13.31 21.00
CA LEU A 362 -6.68 -14.08 21.78
C LEU A 362 -8.10 -13.52 21.68
N MET A 363 -8.27 -12.20 21.69
CA MET A 363 -9.57 -11.57 21.54
C MET A 363 -10.14 -11.79 20.13
N TYR A 364 -9.31 -11.62 19.09
CA TYR A 364 -9.72 -11.73 17.69
C TYR A 364 -9.95 -13.16 17.22
N GLY A 365 -9.30 -14.14 17.83
CA GLY A 365 -9.63 -15.55 17.65
C GLY A 365 -10.60 -16.11 18.69
N GLY A 366 -11.16 -15.24 19.53
CA GLY A 366 -12.06 -15.58 20.63
C GLY A 366 -13.45 -14.95 20.45
N PRO A 367 -13.95 -14.14 21.41
CA PRO A 367 -15.31 -13.59 21.37
C PRO A 367 -15.65 -12.82 20.08
N PHE A 368 -14.71 -12.00 19.57
CA PHE A 368 -14.96 -11.26 18.33
C PHE A 368 -15.00 -12.18 17.11
N TYR A 369 -14.22 -13.26 17.08
CA TYR A 369 -14.34 -14.26 16.02
C TYR A 369 -15.74 -14.90 15.99
N GLN A 370 -16.28 -15.22 17.16
CA GLN A 370 -17.59 -15.83 17.30
C GLN A 370 -18.69 -14.89 16.80
N SER A 371 -18.60 -13.61 17.13
CA SER A 371 -19.53 -12.58 16.66
C SER A 371 -19.49 -12.41 15.13
N PHE A 372 -18.29 -12.47 14.52
CA PHE A 372 -18.14 -12.44 13.06
C PHE A 372 -18.81 -13.63 12.35
N ALA A 373 -18.96 -14.78 13.02
CA ALA A 373 -19.74 -15.90 12.47
C ALA A 373 -21.24 -15.57 12.33
N HIS A 374 -21.72 -14.53 13.03
CA HIS A 374 -23.08 -14.00 12.97
C HIS A 374 -23.19 -12.70 12.18
N LEU A 375 -22.16 -12.30 11.41
CA LEU A 375 -22.16 -11.05 10.61
C LEU A 375 -23.39 -10.90 9.69
N THR A 376 -23.94 -12.01 9.19
CA THR A 376 -25.18 -11.99 8.39
C THR A 376 -26.36 -11.34 9.12
N HIS A 377 -26.46 -11.50 10.45
CA HIS A 377 -27.49 -10.84 11.25
C HIS A 377 -27.33 -9.32 11.16
N THR A 378 -26.13 -8.81 11.41
CA THR A 378 -25.82 -7.38 11.32
C THR A 378 -26.11 -6.80 9.95
N VAL A 379 -25.69 -7.47 8.88
CA VAL A 379 -25.95 -6.99 7.51
C VAL A 379 -27.45 -6.96 7.19
N ARG A 380 -28.25 -7.87 7.76
CA ARG A 380 -29.70 -7.94 7.50
C ARG A 380 -30.52 -6.95 8.32
N THR A 381 -30.08 -6.60 9.52
CA THR A 381 -30.89 -5.86 10.50
C THR A 381 -30.34 -4.48 10.82
N GLY A 382 -29.02 -4.28 10.63
CA GLY A 382 -28.29 -3.13 11.18
C GLY A 382 -27.93 -3.27 12.66
N GLU A 383 -28.29 -4.37 13.32
CA GLU A 383 -28.03 -4.62 14.75
C GLU A 383 -26.69 -5.35 14.98
N THR A 384 -26.07 -5.16 16.14
CA THR A 384 -24.75 -5.72 16.46
C THR A 384 -24.80 -7.25 16.62
N ALA A 385 -23.94 -7.98 15.90
CA ALA A 385 -23.91 -9.45 15.96
C ALA A 385 -23.43 -9.98 17.32
N PHE A 386 -22.53 -9.25 17.99
CA PHE A 386 -22.11 -9.57 19.36
C PHE A 386 -23.32 -9.58 20.32
N ASP A 387 -24.11 -8.51 20.30
CA ASP A 387 -25.29 -8.37 21.15
C ASP A 387 -26.33 -9.45 20.85
N HIS A 388 -26.53 -9.79 19.57
CA HIS A 388 -27.38 -10.89 19.18
C HIS A 388 -26.90 -12.25 19.72
N LEU A 389 -25.60 -12.51 19.68
CA LEU A 389 -25.00 -13.76 20.13
C LEU A 389 -25.03 -13.90 21.66
N HIS A 390 -24.70 -12.83 22.38
CA HIS A 390 -24.51 -12.85 23.83
C HIS A 390 -25.73 -12.33 24.63
N GLY A 391 -26.71 -11.72 23.95
CA GLY A 391 -27.90 -11.11 24.54
C GLY A 391 -27.67 -9.74 25.18
N GLU A 392 -26.48 -9.17 25.01
CA GLU A 392 -26.01 -7.95 25.68
C GLU A 392 -24.77 -7.37 25.01
N ASN A 393 -24.43 -6.12 25.33
CA ASN A 393 -23.25 -5.47 24.77
C ASN A 393 -21.93 -6.09 25.30
N HIS A 394 -20.88 -5.97 24.51
CA HIS A 394 -19.57 -6.55 24.80
C HIS A 394 -18.94 -6.06 26.11
N PHE A 395 -19.15 -4.80 26.52
CA PHE A 395 -18.63 -4.31 27.80
C PHE A 395 -19.26 -5.04 28.99
N GLU A 396 -20.58 -5.19 28.99
CA GLU A 396 -21.31 -5.92 30.03
C GLU A 396 -20.91 -7.40 30.05
N HIS A 397 -20.75 -8.00 28.87
CA HIS A 397 -20.32 -9.38 28.74
C HIS A 397 -18.92 -9.62 29.33
N PHE A 398 -17.95 -8.78 28.95
CA PHE A 398 -16.57 -8.91 29.41
C PHE A 398 -16.44 -8.63 30.91
N ALA A 399 -17.21 -7.67 31.45
CA ALA A 399 -17.16 -7.32 32.87
C ALA A 399 -17.61 -8.46 33.81
N ARG A 400 -18.32 -9.49 33.32
CA ARG A 400 -18.76 -10.63 34.13
C ARG A 400 -17.68 -11.66 34.40
N ASP A 401 -16.67 -11.72 33.53
CA ASP A 401 -15.52 -12.61 33.69
C ASP A 401 -14.26 -11.76 33.90
N PRO A 402 -13.68 -11.72 35.12
CA PRO A 402 -12.47 -10.96 35.40
C PRO A 402 -11.30 -11.27 34.45
N GLN A 403 -11.18 -12.51 33.97
CA GLN A 403 -10.12 -12.88 33.02
C GLN A 403 -10.37 -12.26 31.63
N LEU A 404 -11.63 -12.20 31.21
CA LEU A 404 -12.02 -11.64 29.93
C LEU A 404 -11.96 -10.10 29.96
N ALA A 405 -12.37 -9.47 31.06
CA ALA A 405 -12.18 -8.05 31.31
C ALA A 405 -10.69 -7.68 31.25
N GLU A 406 -9.82 -8.41 31.95
CA GLU A 406 -8.37 -8.17 31.90
C GLU A 406 -7.81 -8.37 30.48
N LEU A 407 -8.28 -9.41 29.77
CA LEU A 407 -7.87 -9.65 28.39
C LEU A 407 -8.27 -8.49 27.46
N PHE A 408 -9.48 -7.98 27.61
CA PHE A 408 -9.97 -6.84 26.85
C PHE A 408 -9.12 -5.59 27.14
N ASP A 409 -8.92 -5.26 28.42
CA ASP A 409 -8.09 -4.13 28.83
C ASP A 409 -6.67 -4.21 28.26
N ARG A 410 -6.04 -5.39 28.33
CA ARG A 410 -4.72 -5.64 27.74
C ARG A 410 -4.71 -5.55 26.21
N SER A 411 -5.81 -5.95 25.55
CA SER A 411 -5.95 -5.85 24.09
C SER A 411 -6.07 -4.39 23.66
N MET A 412 -6.77 -3.58 24.43
CA MET A 412 -6.87 -2.14 24.21
C MET A 412 -5.52 -1.45 24.42
N ALA A 413 -4.75 -1.85 25.44
CA ALA A 413 -3.40 -1.35 25.69
C ALA A 413 -2.41 -1.76 24.58
N ALA A 414 -2.53 -2.96 24.00
CA ALA A 414 -1.68 -3.41 22.89
C ALA A 414 -1.81 -2.50 21.64
N SER A 415 -2.94 -1.81 21.50
CA SER A 415 -3.18 -0.84 20.42
C SER A 415 -2.59 0.56 20.71
N ALA A 416 -1.98 0.79 21.88
CA ALA A 416 -1.46 2.10 22.30
C ALA A 416 -0.38 2.67 21.36
N ARG A 417 0.34 1.81 20.60
CA ARG A 417 1.31 2.24 19.58
C ARG A 417 0.70 3.14 18.50
N MET A 418 -0.61 3.07 18.29
CA MET A 418 -1.32 4.01 17.42
C MET A 418 -1.10 5.46 17.86
N PHE A 419 -1.01 5.72 19.17
CA PHE A 419 -0.96 7.07 19.74
C PHE A 419 0.45 7.61 19.90
N GLU A 420 1.49 6.79 19.74
CA GLU A 420 2.88 7.16 20.05
C GLU A 420 3.34 8.46 19.34
N PRO A 421 3.05 8.69 18.05
CA PRO A 421 3.44 9.94 17.38
C PRO A 421 2.66 11.18 17.85
N LEU A 422 1.54 11.02 18.57
CA LEU A 422 0.70 12.14 19.01
C LEU A 422 1.47 13.09 19.93
N ALA A 423 2.42 12.58 20.72
CA ALA A 423 3.29 13.40 21.55
C ALA A 423 4.10 14.42 20.73
N ALA A 424 4.44 14.11 19.48
CA ALA A 424 5.15 15.02 18.58
C ALA A 424 4.23 15.97 17.80
N HIS A 425 2.90 15.85 17.95
CA HIS A 425 1.95 16.68 17.21
C HIS A 425 2.15 18.18 17.54
N PRO A 426 2.14 19.10 16.54
CA PRO A 426 2.41 20.52 16.75
C PRO A 426 1.57 21.19 17.85
N ALA A 427 0.29 20.84 17.97
CA ALA A 427 -0.57 21.37 19.02
C ALA A 427 -0.13 20.91 20.43
N ILE A 428 0.29 19.66 20.57
CA ILE A 428 0.78 19.11 21.84
C ILE A 428 2.12 19.74 22.22
N THR A 429 3.06 19.82 21.27
CA THR A 429 4.39 20.40 21.52
C THR A 429 4.31 21.90 21.84
N ALA A 430 3.39 22.64 21.21
CA ALA A 430 3.10 24.03 21.53
C ALA A 430 2.55 24.19 22.96
N ALA A 431 1.53 23.39 23.33
CA ALA A 431 0.98 23.40 24.69
C ALA A 431 2.03 23.02 25.74
N ALA A 432 2.81 21.97 25.49
CA ALA A 432 3.90 21.54 26.36
C ALA A 432 4.98 22.63 26.53
N SER A 433 5.27 23.37 25.45
CA SER A 433 6.25 24.47 25.48
C SER A 433 5.79 25.64 26.35
N ALA A 434 4.48 25.91 26.37
CA ALA A 434 3.84 26.92 27.19
C ALA A 434 3.54 26.46 28.62
N GLY A 435 3.75 25.18 28.96
CA GLY A 435 3.32 24.61 30.24
C GLY A 435 1.80 24.50 30.38
N GLY A 436 1.12 24.30 29.25
CA GLY A 436 -0.34 24.23 29.12
C GLY A 436 -0.94 22.91 29.59
N THR A 437 -2.23 22.75 29.34
CA THR A 437 -3.05 21.62 29.77
C THR A 437 -3.67 20.90 28.58
N VAL A 438 -3.49 19.58 28.54
CA VAL A 438 -4.25 18.69 27.63
C VAL A 438 -5.45 18.09 28.37
N VAL A 439 -6.63 18.16 27.76
CA VAL A 439 -7.87 17.60 28.25
C VAL A 439 -8.17 16.33 27.45
N ASP A 440 -8.10 15.18 28.09
CA ASP A 440 -8.45 13.88 27.50
C ASP A 440 -9.93 13.58 27.83
N VAL A 441 -10.80 13.66 26.82
CA VAL A 441 -12.25 13.54 26.96
C VAL A 441 -12.66 12.09 26.72
N ALA A 442 -13.24 11.45 27.75
CA ALA A 442 -13.50 10.01 27.78
C ALA A 442 -12.22 9.18 27.56
N GLY A 443 -11.09 9.60 28.15
CA GLY A 443 -9.77 9.01 27.95
C GLY A 443 -9.54 7.62 28.56
N GLY A 444 -10.59 6.94 29.03
CA GLY A 444 -10.51 5.65 29.70
C GLY A 444 -9.61 5.67 30.94
N THR A 445 -8.75 4.66 31.07
CA THR A 445 -7.77 4.56 32.17
C THR A 445 -6.57 5.51 32.03
N GLY A 446 -6.57 6.39 31.03
CA GLY A 446 -5.54 7.41 30.84
C GLY A 446 -4.28 6.92 30.14
N GLU A 447 -4.38 5.89 29.27
CA GLU A 447 -3.22 5.34 28.55
C GLU A 447 -2.54 6.42 27.69
N LEU A 448 -3.33 7.08 26.84
CA LEU A 448 -2.88 8.15 25.95
C LEU A 448 -2.35 9.34 26.76
N LEU A 449 -3.13 9.82 27.74
CA LEU A 449 -2.72 10.95 28.58
C LEU A 449 -1.38 10.71 29.28
N ALA A 450 -1.14 9.53 29.84
CA ALA A 450 0.13 9.26 30.51
C ALA A 450 1.31 9.33 29.52
N GLY A 451 1.17 8.78 28.31
CA GLY A 451 2.22 8.84 27.28
C GLY A 451 2.54 10.29 26.87
N LEU A 452 1.53 11.16 26.77
CA LEU A 452 1.74 12.59 26.52
C LEU A 452 2.47 13.28 27.66
N LEU A 453 2.12 12.97 28.91
CA LEU A 453 2.73 13.58 30.11
C LEU A 453 4.16 13.08 30.37
N GLU A 454 4.44 11.82 30.05
CA GLU A 454 5.78 11.23 30.09
C GLU A 454 6.71 11.87 29.06
N ALA A 455 6.23 12.07 27.83
CA ALA A 455 6.98 12.73 26.77
C ALA A 455 7.22 14.23 27.05
N HIS A 456 6.32 14.89 27.79
CA HIS A 456 6.36 16.33 28.05
C HIS A 456 6.23 16.67 29.53
N PRO A 457 7.36 16.80 30.28
CA PRO A 457 7.34 17.01 31.73
C PRO A 457 6.64 18.29 32.21
N ARG A 458 6.54 19.32 31.36
CA ARG A 458 5.86 20.59 31.69
C ARG A 458 4.36 20.60 31.37
N LEU A 459 3.88 19.62 30.61
CA LEU A 459 2.46 19.50 30.26
C LEU A 459 1.65 19.06 31.49
N ARG A 460 0.48 19.65 31.69
CA ARG A 460 -0.51 19.19 32.68
C ARG A 460 -1.65 18.45 31.99
N GLY A 461 -2.31 17.57 32.72
CA GLY A 461 -3.46 16.80 32.20
C GLY A 461 -4.76 17.16 32.91
N ALA A 462 -5.86 17.05 32.20
CA ALA A 462 -7.18 16.86 32.77
C ALA A 462 -7.83 15.64 32.11
N LEU A 463 -8.34 14.71 32.90
CA LEU A 463 -9.04 13.52 32.41
C LEU A 463 -10.52 13.62 32.78
N LEU A 464 -11.39 13.61 31.77
CA LEU A 464 -12.83 13.43 31.95
C LEU A 464 -13.20 11.97 31.64
N GLU A 465 -13.83 11.29 32.59
CA GLU A 465 -14.39 9.95 32.40
C GLU A 465 -15.54 9.71 33.40
N ARG A 466 -16.28 8.62 33.22
CA ARG A 466 -17.29 8.15 34.15
C ARG A 466 -16.65 7.90 35.52
N PRO A 467 -17.36 8.19 36.63
CA PRO A 467 -16.80 8.11 37.98
C PRO A 467 -16.10 6.78 38.32
N HIS A 468 -16.65 5.65 37.86
CA HIS A 468 -16.07 4.32 38.14
C HIS A 468 -14.75 4.04 37.39
N VAL A 469 -14.49 4.72 36.26
CA VAL A 469 -13.24 4.58 35.48
C VAL A 469 -12.12 5.44 36.07
N ILE A 470 -12.47 6.60 36.63
CA ILE A 470 -11.51 7.52 37.27
C ILE A 470 -10.68 6.85 38.36
N ASP A 471 -11.28 5.93 39.13
CA ASP A 471 -10.55 5.21 40.18
C ASP A 471 -9.46 4.28 39.62
N ALA A 472 -9.66 3.74 38.41
CA ALA A 472 -8.61 3.01 37.70
C ALA A 472 -7.53 3.94 37.15
N ALA A 473 -7.93 5.08 36.56
CA ALA A 473 -7.00 6.06 36.02
C ALA A 473 -6.06 6.65 37.09
N ARG A 474 -6.55 6.86 38.32
CA ARG A 474 -5.75 7.32 39.47
C ARG A 474 -4.60 6.39 39.85
N ARG A 475 -4.68 5.10 39.50
CA ARG A 475 -3.57 4.15 39.74
C ARG A 475 -2.44 4.30 38.73
N ARG A 476 -2.71 4.89 37.56
CA ARG A 476 -1.75 5.06 36.47
C ARG A 476 -1.20 6.48 36.40
N LEU A 477 -2.05 7.48 36.58
CA LEU A 477 -1.73 8.88 36.38
C LEU A 477 -1.35 9.56 37.71
N ASP A 478 -0.29 10.37 37.68
CA ASP A 478 0.13 11.18 38.83
C ASP A 478 -0.90 12.28 39.16
N PRO A 479 -1.57 12.23 40.33
CA PRO A 479 -2.55 13.24 40.72
C PRO A 479 -1.97 14.65 40.91
N ALA A 480 -0.65 14.81 41.03
CA ALA A 480 -0.02 16.12 41.06
C ALA A 480 0.00 16.79 39.68
N ARG A 481 -0.03 15.99 38.60
CA ARG A 481 0.01 16.44 37.21
C ARG A 481 -1.34 16.40 36.51
N VAL A 482 -2.31 15.64 37.04
CA VAL A 482 -3.61 15.42 36.40
C VAL A 482 -4.77 15.86 37.30
N ALA A 483 -5.66 16.68 36.74
CA ALA A 483 -6.98 16.93 37.31
C ALA A 483 -7.98 15.85 36.83
N PHE A 484 -8.64 15.17 37.76
CA PHE A 484 -9.62 14.13 37.44
C PHE A 484 -11.04 14.67 37.53
N HIS A 485 -11.81 14.52 36.46
CA HIS A 485 -13.20 14.95 36.34
C HIS A 485 -14.08 13.73 36.12
N GLY A 486 -14.95 13.43 37.09
CA GLY A 486 -15.97 12.40 36.96
C GLY A 486 -17.24 12.99 36.35
N GLY A 487 -17.69 12.52 35.19
CA GLY A 487 -18.86 13.07 34.51
C GLY A 487 -19.17 12.41 33.16
N ASP A 488 -20.03 13.07 32.38
CA ASP A 488 -20.34 12.73 30.99
C ASP A 488 -19.85 13.85 30.04
N PHE A 489 -20.07 13.72 28.73
CA PHE A 489 -19.64 14.70 27.73
C PHE A 489 -20.17 16.12 27.95
N ALA A 490 -21.24 16.31 28.74
CA ALA A 490 -21.70 17.65 29.10
C ALA A 490 -20.76 18.40 30.06
N ASP A 491 -19.91 17.67 30.78
CA ASP A 491 -19.04 18.12 31.87
C ASP A 491 -17.58 18.34 31.43
N VAL A 492 -17.33 18.46 30.12
CA VAL A 492 -15.98 18.72 29.57
C VAL A 492 -15.36 19.94 30.27
N PRO A 493 -14.22 19.77 30.96
CA PRO A 493 -13.64 20.83 31.79
C PRO A 493 -13.13 21.98 30.90
N PRO A 494 -13.42 23.25 31.24
CA PRO A 494 -12.98 24.39 30.46
C PRO A 494 -11.49 24.71 30.68
N GLY A 495 -10.92 25.53 29.80
CA GLY A 495 -9.59 26.12 30.00
C GLY A 495 -8.40 25.27 29.56
N GLY A 496 -8.63 24.13 28.90
CA GLY A 496 -7.57 23.37 28.24
C GLY A 496 -7.02 24.06 26.98
N ASP A 497 -5.75 23.83 26.68
CA ASP A 497 -5.08 24.30 25.45
C ASP A 497 -5.28 23.31 24.28
N VAL A 498 -5.34 22.03 24.61
CA VAL A 498 -5.61 20.95 23.65
C VAL A 498 -6.66 20.01 24.24
N TYR A 499 -7.70 19.70 23.48
CA TYR A 499 -8.70 18.69 23.80
C TYR A 499 -8.47 17.49 22.89
N VAL A 500 -8.57 16.29 23.45
CA VAL A 500 -8.38 15.03 22.71
C VAL A 500 -9.65 14.20 22.83
N LEU A 501 -10.14 13.72 21.69
CA LEU A 501 -11.16 12.67 21.57
C LEU A 501 -10.49 11.49 20.85
N SER A 502 -10.17 10.43 21.58
CA SER A 502 -9.46 9.27 21.02
C SER A 502 -10.35 8.04 21.03
N ARG A 503 -10.71 7.56 19.82
CA ARG A 503 -11.64 6.42 19.64
C ARG A 503 -12.94 6.62 20.41
N ILE A 504 -13.62 7.74 20.16
CA ILE A 504 -14.85 8.13 20.86
C ILE A 504 -15.98 8.27 19.86
N LEU A 505 -15.84 9.16 18.88
CA LEU A 505 -16.89 9.50 17.92
C LEU A 505 -17.28 8.29 17.06
N HIS A 506 -16.36 7.37 16.81
CA HIS A 506 -16.66 6.13 16.08
C HIS A 506 -17.66 5.19 16.79
N ASP A 507 -17.88 5.34 18.09
CA ASP A 507 -18.85 4.53 18.85
C ASP A 507 -20.29 5.05 18.71
N TRP A 508 -20.45 6.28 18.22
CA TRP A 508 -21.71 7.01 18.30
C TRP A 508 -22.30 7.28 16.92
N ASP A 509 -23.62 7.51 16.87
CA ASP A 509 -24.27 8.06 15.69
C ASP A 509 -23.92 9.55 15.48
N ASP A 510 -24.41 10.12 14.38
CA ASP A 510 -24.09 11.49 14.02
C ASP A 510 -24.71 12.53 14.96
N ASP A 511 -25.88 12.25 15.55
CA ASP A 511 -26.54 13.18 16.48
C ASP A 511 -25.76 13.29 17.78
N ARG A 512 -25.35 12.15 18.35
CA ARG A 512 -24.54 12.12 19.55
C ARG A 512 -23.12 12.62 19.28
N CYS A 513 -22.52 12.33 18.13
CA CYS A 513 -21.25 12.97 17.72
C CYS A 513 -21.35 14.50 17.72
N ARG A 514 -22.43 15.06 17.14
CA ARG A 514 -22.66 16.52 17.12
C ARG A 514 -22.80 17.09 18.53
N GLU A 515 -23.49 16.39 19.42
CA GLU A 515 -23.64 16.79 20.82
C GLU A 515 -22.29 16.84 21.55
N ILE A 516 -21.49 15.76 21.45
CA ILE A 516 -20.16 15.67 22.05
C ILE A 516 -19.26 16.81 21.54
N LEU A 517 -19.21 17.02 20.23
CA LEU A 517 -18.41 18.08 19.63
C LEU A 517 -18.84 19.48 20.08
N ARG A 518 -20.14 19.73 20.26
CA ARG A 518 -20.65 21.02 20.79
C ARG A 518 -20.22 21.24 22.24
N HIS A 519 -20.18 20.20 23.06
CA HIS A 519 -19.68 20.31 24.42
C HIS A 519 -18.19 20.65 24.46
N CYS A 520 -17.39 19.98 23.62
CA CYS A 520 -15.98 20.34 23.45
C CYS A 520 -15.84 21.80 22.99
N ALA A 521 -16.54 22.21 21.93
CA ALA A 521 -16.48 23.58 21.40
C ALA A 521 -16.87 24.65 22.43
N ARG A 522 -17.81 24.34 23.35
CA ARG A 522 -18.22 25.23 24.44
C ARG A 522 -17.14 25.37 25.52
N ALA A 523 -16.45 24.28 25.88
CA ALA A 523 -15.40 24.29 26.89
C ALA A 523 -14.07 24.88 26.37
N MET A 524 -13.82 24.73 25.07
CA MET A 524 -12.62 25.21 24.39
C MET A 524 -12.49 26.76 24.40
N PRO A 525 -11.35 27.29 24.91
CA PRO A 525 -10.89 28.63 24.57
C PRO A 525 -10.75 28.83 23.06
N THR A 526 -10.79 30.08 22.59
CA THR A 526 -10.72 30.41 21.15
C THR A 526 -9.47 29.86 20.46
N ASP A 527 -8.32 29.90 21.15
CA ASP A 527 -7.04 29.46 20.58
C ASP A 527 -6.78 27.96 20.73
N ALA A 528 -7.64 27.24 21.46
CA ALA A 528 -7.44 25.82 21.74
C ALA A 528 -7.56 24.94 20.49
N SER A 529 -6.88 23.80 20.53
CA SER A 529 -6.97 22.77 19.50
C SER A 529 -7.84 21.60 19.96
N LEU A 530 -8.62 21.03 19.06
CA LEU A 530 -9.25 19.73 19.22
C LEU A 530 -8.53 18.72 18.33
N LEU A 531 -8.07 17.62 18.91
CA LEU A 531 -7.47 16.50 18.19
C LEU A 531 -8.40 15.29 18.30
N ILE A 532 -8.91 14.83 17.16
CA ILE A 532 -9.68 13.58 17.08
C ILE A 532 -8.75 12.50 16.58
N VAL A 533 -8.62 11.40 17.32
CA VAL A 533 -7.68 10.32 17.02
C VAL A 533 -8.46 9.04 16.72
N GLU A 534 -8.70 8.79 15.43
CA GLU A 534 -9.56 7.70 14.94
C GLU A 534 -9.04 7.14 13.61
N ARG A 535 -9.68 6.08 13.10
CA ARG A 535 -9.40 5.58 11.76
C ARG A 535 -10.30 6.29 10.77
N VAL A 536 -9.69 6.85 9.73
CA VAL A 536 -10.44 7.60 8.72
C VAL A 536 -10.61 6.73 7.48
N LEU A 537 -11.86 6.59 7.04
CA LEU A 537 -12.18 5.85 5.83
C LEU A 537 -11.60 6.56 4.59
N PRO A 538 -10.94 5.81 3.69
CA PRO A 538 -10.48 6.37 2.42
C PRO A 538 -11.69 6.71 1.54
N THR A 539 -11.58 7.78 0.76
CA THR A 539 -12.63 8.19 -0.20
C THR A 539 -12.35 7.73 -1.62
N ASP A 540 -11.15 7.22 -1.89
CA ASP A 540 -10.66 6.82 -3.20
C ASP A 540 -10.77 5.31 -3.46
N GLY A 541 -11.37 4.55 -2.53
CA GLY A 541 -11.49 3.10 -2.61
C GLY A 541 -10.17 2.35 -2.37
N SER A 542 -9.12 3.02 -1.92
CA SER A 542 -7.85 2.38 -1.60
C SER A 542 -8.01 1.34 -0.47
N PRO A 543 -7.26 0.22 -0.51
CA PRO A 543 -7.25 -0.75 0.58
C PRO A 543 -6.82 -0.07 1.89
N SER A 544 -7.68 -0.11 2.90
CA SER A 544 -7.42 0.52 4.19
C SER A 544 -7.80 -0.40 5.34
N LEU A 545 -6.97 -0.39 6.39
CA LEU A 545 -7.33 -1.00 7.67
C LEU A 545 -8.61 -0.36 8.24
N ALA A 546 -8.88 0.92 7.96
CA ALA A 546 -10.10 1.59 8.40
C ALA A 546 -11.36 0.88 7.87
N THR A 547 -11.36 0.40 6.63
CA THR A 547 -12.50 -0.32 6.03
C THR A 547 -12.75 -1.67 6.72
N ALA A 548 -11.69 -2.41 7.03
CA ALA A 548 -11.81 -3.65 7.80
C ALA A 548 -12.29 -3.37 9.24
N TRP A 549 -11.85 -2.26 9.82
CA TRP A 549 -12.27 -1.82 11.14
C TRP A 549 -13.71 -1.33 11.19
N ASP A 550 -14.22 -0.67 10.16
CA ASP A 550 -15.62 -0.29 10.06
C ASP A 550 -16.54 -1.51 10.11
N LEU A 551 -16.18 -2.58 9.38
CA LEU A 551 -16.87 -3.86 9.47
C LEU A 551 -16.79 -4.48 10.87
N HIS A 552 -15.64 -4.38 11.54
CA HIS A 552 -15.48 -4.83 12.92
C HIS A 552 -16.36 -4.02 13.89
N MET A 553 -16.39 -2.69 13.76
CA MET A 553 -17.19 -1.79 14.60
C MET A 553 -18.68 -2.12 14.44
N MET A 554 -19.16 -2.23 13.21
CA MET A 554 -20.53 -2.60 12.91
C MET A 554 -20.90 -3.97 13.50
N CYS A 555 -20.02 -4.96 13.40
CA CYS A 555 -20.28 -6.33 13.83
C CYS A 555 -20.19 -6.53 15.36
N ASN A 556 -19.26 -5.87 16.04
CA ASN A 556 -18.92 -6.17 17.44
C ASN A 556 -19.29 -5.08 18.44
N VAL A 557 -19.45 -3.84 17.99
CA VAL A 557 -19.55 -2.67 18.87
C VAL A 557 -20.83 -1.88 18.61
N GLY A 558 -21.32 -1.84 17.36
CA GLY A 558 -22.46 -1.00 16.93
C GLY A 558 -22.04 0.40 16.45
N GLY A 559 -20.73 0.67 16.37
CA GLY A 559 -20.16 1.92 15.87
C GLY A 559 -19.89 1.93 14.37
N ARG A 560 -19.27 3.01 13.88
CA ARG A 560 -18.84 3.18 12.49
C ARG A 560 -17.60 4.08 12.38
N GLU A 561 -16.73 3.76 11.44
CA GLU A 561 -15.67 4.67 11.01
C GLU A 561 -16.23 5.70 10.00
N ARG A 562 -15.56 6.84 9.84
CA ARG A 562 -16.04 7.92 8.96
C ARG A 562 -14.95 8.46 8.05
N THR A 563 -15.36 9.07 6.94
CA THR A 563 -14.43 9.74 6.02
C THR A 563 -14.07 11.14 6.54
N ALA A 564 -12.94 11.70 6.12
CA ALA A 564 -12.54 13.05 6.50
C ALA A 564 -13.61 14.13 6.13
N PRO A 565 -14.25 14.10 4.95
CA PRO A 565 -15.36 15.01 4.64
C PRO A 565 -16.56 14.88 5.59
N HIS A 566 -16.85 13.66 6.07
CA HIS A 566 -17.93 13.43 7.03
C HIS A 566 -17.58 14.04 8.40
N TYR A 567 -16.36 13.83 8.91
CA TYR A 567 -15.90 14.52 10.12
C TYR A 567 -15.93 16.04 9.96
N ALA A 568 -15.49 16.58 8.81
CA ALA A 568 -15.54 18.02 8.55
C ALA A 568 -16.99 18.57 8.65
N THR A 569 -17.97 17.81 8.16
CA THR A 569 -19.39 18.15 8.29
C THR A 569 -19.83 18.15 9.75
N LEU A 570 -19.51 17.10 10.52
CA LEU A 570 -19.84 17.02 11.95
C LEU A 570 -19.23 18.20 12.73
N LEU A 571 -17.94 18.48 12.50
CA LEU A 571 -17.22 19.60 13.11
C LEU A 571 -17.88 20.94 12.79
N THR A 572 -18.20 21.19 11.52
CA THR A 572 -18.80 22.47 11.08
C THR A 572 -20.14 22.72 11.79
N THR A 573 -20.98 21.68 11.93
CA THR A 573 -22.27 21.79 12.64
C THR A 573 -22.15 21.99 14.15
N ALA A 574 -20.94 21.84 14.71
CA ALA A 574 -20.61 22.09 16.11
C ALA A 574 -19.84 23.42 16.32
N GLY A 575 -19.63 24.22 15.26
CA GLY A 575 -18.85 25.47 15.34
C GLY A 575 -17.33 25.24 15.41
N LEU A 576 -16.87 24.15 14.78
CA LEU A 576 -15.46 23.78 14.68
C LEU A 576 -15.08 23.64 13.19
N THR A 577 -13.83 23.96 12.87
CA THR A 577 -13.27 23.84 11.53
C THR A 577 -12.15 22.81 11.54
N LEU A 578 -12.20 21.84 10.60
CA LEU A 578 -11.09 20.90 10.37
C LEU A 578 -9.92 21.63 9.70
N THR A 579 -8.77 21.67 10.35
CA THR A 579 -7.56 22.38 9.90
C THR A 579 -6.43 21.48 9.44
N GLY A 580 -6.48 20.19 9.76
CA GLY A 580 -5.43 19.25 9.34
C GLY A 580 -5.83 17.78 9.51
N LEU A 581 -5.14 16.92 8.77
CA LEU A 581 -5.22 15.47 8.87
C LEU A 581 -3.80 14.92 8.80
N SER A 582 -3.41 14.05 9.74
CA SER A 582 -2.08 13.45 9.77
C SER A 582 -2.17 11.95 10.06
N PRO A 583 -1.43 11.09 9.33
CA PRO A 583 -1.50 9.64 9.54
C PRO A 583 -0.80 9.21 10.83
N LEU A 584 -1.29 8.11 11.41
CA LEU A 584 -0.69 7.40 12.54
C LEU A 584 -0.44 5.92 12.18
N PRO A 585 0.41 5.21 12.95
CA PRO A 585 0.55 3.76 12.85
C PRO A 585 -0.79 3.01 12.96
N LEU A 586 -0.81 1.76 12.50
CA LEU A 586 -1.97 0.87 12.60
C LEU A 586 -3.25 1.42 11.93
N GLY A 587 -3.09 2.27 10.91
CA GLY A 587 -4.17 2.88 10.15
C GLY A 587 -4.94 3.98 10.89
N GLY A 588 -4.40 4.47 12.01
CA GLY A 588 -4.98 5.62 12.71
C GLY A 588 -4.70 6.94 11.99
N SER A 589 -5.36 8.00 12.42
CA SER A 589 -5.14 9.37 11.95
C SER A 589 -5.46 10.36 13.06
N VAL A 590 -4.84 11.53 13.00
CA VAL A 590 -5.20 12.70 13.81
C VAL A 590 -5.92 13.70 12.91
N LEU A 591 -7.17 13.98 13.22
CA LEU A 591 -7.89 15.14 12.69
C LEU A 591 -7.69 16.31 13.64
N HIS A 592 -7.08 17.38 13.14
CA HIS A 592 -6.87 18.61 13.91
C HIS A 592 -7.96 19.60 13.56
N ALA A 593 -8.74 20.01 14.56
CA ALA A 593 -9.78 21.02 14.43
C ALA A 593 -9.56 22.19 15.41
N ARG A 594 -10.17 23.34 15.09
CA ARG A 594 -10.18 24.54 15.93
C ARG A 594 -11.58 25.16 15.94
N LYS A 595 -11.84 26.07 16.87
CA LYS A 595 -13.08 26.86 16.89
C LYS A 595 -13.17 27.73 15.63
N SER A 596 -14.35 27.76 15.01
CA SER A 596 -14.61 28.52 13.78
C SER A 596 -14.61 30.03 13.99
#